data_AF-A0A948KHV2-F1
#
_entry.id   AF-A0A948KHV2-F1
#
_cell.length_a   1.000
_cell.length_b   1.000
_cell.length_c   1.000
_cell.angle_alpha   90.00
_cell.angle_beta   90.00
_cell.angle_gamma   90.00
#
_symmetry.space_group_name_H-M   'P 1'
#
loop_
_entity.id
_entity.type
_entity.pdbx_description
1 polymer ?
#
loop_
_entity_poly.entity_id
_entity_poly.type
_entity_poly.pdbx_seq_one_letter_code
_entity_poly.pdbx_strand_id
1 'polypeptide(L)'
;MKTIGIIGTRCRDTLKDLKLVRDKFCELYESGDCICSGLCPKGGDRFAVILASHYKTSTLWFPADWERYGKGAGFVRNTDIARESDILVACVAPARS
;
A
#
# COMPACT_ATOMS: atom_id res chain seq x y z
N MET A 1 2.86 -14.58 -11.64
CA MET A 1 2.09 -13.36 -11.33
C MET A 1 2.04 -13.24 -9.82
N LYS A 2 2.58 -12.16 -9.29
CA LYS A 2 2.68 -11.90 -7.86
C LYS A 2 1.73 -10.77 -7.48
N THR A 3 1.21 -10.79 -6.27
CA THR A 3 0.50 -9.68 -5.66
C THR A 3 1.44 -8.93 -4.72
N ILE A 4 1.72 -7.67 -5.06
CA ILE A 4 2.57 -6.80 -4.27
C ILE A 4 1.68 -5.88 -3.44
N GLY A 5 1.65 -6.14 -2.14
CA GLY A 5 0.99 -5.33 -1.13
C GLY A 5 1.78 -4.07 -0.85
N ILE A 6 1.15 -2.90 -0.92
CA ILE A 6 1.76 -1.64 -0.50
C ILE A 6 0.93 -1.09 0.65
N ILE A 7 1.55 -0.98 1.82
CA ILE A 7 0.94 -0.39 3.02
C ILE A 7 1.84 0.69 3.59
N GLY A 8 1.28 1.55 4.45
CA GLY A 8 2.10 2.51 5.17
C GLY A 8 1.34 3.38 6.13
N THR A 9 2.09 4.13 6.92
CA THR A 9 1.52 5.15 7.80
C THR A 9 1.09 6.39 7.01
N ARG A 10 0.00 7.02 7.45
CA ARG A 10 -0.50 8.27 6.88
C ARG A 10 0.45 9.47 7.08
N CYS A 11 1.43 9.35 7.98
CA CYS A 11 2.39 10.41 8.27
C CYS A 11 3.56 10.48 7.29
N ARG A 12 3.83 9.41 6.54
CA ARG A 12 4.90 9.33 5.54
C ARG A 12 4.29 9.51 4.16
N ASP A 13 4.00 10.76 3.81
CA ASP A 13 3.24 11.13 2.60
C ASP A 13 4.01 12.07 1.66
N THR A 14 5.33 12.18 1.82
CA THR A 14 6.16 13.10 1.03
C THR A 14 6.59 12.49 -0.31
N LEU A 15 7.07 13.31 -1.25
CA LEU A 15 7.67 12.81 -2.49
C LEU A 15 8.92 11.95 -2.26
N LYS A 16 9.66 12.20 -1.16
CA LYS A 16 10.79 11.37 -0.77
C LYS A 16 10.33 9.96 -0.37
N ASP A 17 9.21 9.87 0.36
CA ASP A 17 8.61 8.59 0.74
C ASP A 17 8.11 7.82 -0.47
N LEU A 18 7.41 8.49 -1.38
CA LEU A 18 6.98 7.92 -2.65
C LEU A 18 8.17 7.37 -3.44
N LYS A 19 9.27 8.13 -3.51
CA LYS A 19 10.47 7.69 -4.22
C LYS A 19 11.03 6.40 -3.62
N LEU A 20 11.14 6.30 -2.29
CA LEU A 20 11.63 5.09 -1.62
C LEU A 20 10.73 3.88 -1.89
N VAL A 21 9.40 4.06 -1.79
CA VAL A 21 8.44 2.99 -2.07
C VAL A 21 8.51 2.57 -3.53
N ARG A 22 8.61 3.53 -4.46
CA ARG A 22 8.75 3.27 -5.89
C ARG A 22 10.04 2.51 -6.19
N ASP A 23 11.17 2.94 -5.64
CA ASP A 23 12.46 2.32 -5.92
C ASP A 23 12.44 0.85 -5.45
N LYS A 24 11.85 0.56 -4.27
CA LYS A 24 11.61 -0.83 -3.83
C LYS A 24 10.59 -1.59 -4.64
N PHE A 25 9.51 -0.94 -5.07
CA PHE A 25 8.54 -1.54 -5.97
C PHE A 25 9.18 -1.95 -7.30
N CYS A 26 10.01 -1.09 -7.90
CA CYS A 26 10.70 -1.37 -9.15
C CYS A 26 11.70 -2.53 -9.06
N GLU A 27 12.32 -2.75 -7.90
CA GLU A 27 13.19 -3.91 -7.68
C GLU A 27 12.42 -5.24 -7.68
N LEU A 28 11.13 -5.22 -7.35
CA LEU A 28 10.30 -6.41 -7.13
C LEU A 28 9.29 -6.67 -8.25
N TYR A 29 8.88 -5.61 -8.95
CA TYR A 29 7.80 -5.63 -9.93
C TYR A 29 8.23 -6.23 -11.27
N GLU A 30 7.41 -7.14 -11.77
CA GLU A 30 7.49 -7.66 -13.13
C GLU A 30 6.19 -7.37 -13.89
N SER A 31 6.28 -7.23 -15.22
CA SER A 31 5.12 -6.95 -16.06
C SER A 31 4.04 -8.03 -15.88
N GLY A 32 2.84 -7.61 -15.49
CA GLY A 32 1.71 -8.49 -15.21
C GLY A 32 1.47 -8.77 -13.73
N ASP A 33 2.34 -8.30 -12.83
CA ASP A 33 2.07 -8.36 -11.39
C ASP A 33 0.93 -7.41 -10.97
N CYS A 34 0.29 -7.74 -9.84
CA CYS A 34 -0.84 -7.02 -9.28
C CYS A 34 -0.40 -6.15 -8.08
N ILE A 35 -0.99 -4.96 -7.94
CA ILE A 35 -0.83 -4.13 -6.74
C ILE A 35 -2.03 -4.33 -5.81
N CYS A 36 -1.76 -4.59 -4.53
CA CYS A 36 -2.76 -4.71 -3.48
C CYS A 36 -2.59 -3.57 -2.44
N SER A 37 -3.67 -2.83 -2.13
CA SER A 37 -3.58 -1.73 -1.13
C SER A 37 -4.93 -1.24 -0.60
N GLY A 38 -4.88 -0.25 0.29
CA GLY A 38 -5.98 0.17 1.15
C GLY A 38 -6.77 1.42 0.78
N LEU A 39 -6.47 2.03 -0.37
CA LEU A 39 -7.09 3.28 -0.89
C LEU A 39 -7.13 4.49 0.07
N CYS A 40 -6.27 4.54 1.10
CA CYS A 40 -6.15 5.76 1.89
C CYS A 40 -5.57 6.89 1.03
N PRO A 41 -6.16 8.10 1.04
CA PRO A 41 -5.66 9.24 0.24
C PRO A 41 -4.35 9.83 0.77
N LYS A 42 -3.66 9.17 1.71
CA LYS A 42 -2.38 9.60 2.30
C LYS A 42 -1.47 8.40 2.54
N GLY A 43 -0.17 8.61 2.41
CA GLY A 43 0.86 7.64 2.75
C GLY A 43 0.96 6.48 1.76
N GLY A 44 1.33 5.30 2.25
CA GLY A 44 1.60 4.10 1.45
C GLY A 44 0.50 3.77 0.42
N ASP A 45 -0.76 3.85 0.84
CA ASP A 45 -1.86 3.50 -0.06
C ASP A 45 -2.04 4.51 -1.21
N ARG A 46 -1.79 5.79 -0.95
CA ARG A 46 -1.80 6.82 -2.00
C ARG A 46 -0.71 6.54 -3.03
N PHE A 47 0.46 6.10 -2.56
CA PHE A 47 1.57 5.73 -3.44
C PHE A 47 1.22 4.52 -4.30
N ALA A 48 0.52 3.53 -3.75
CA ALA A 48 0.06 2.36 -4.51
C ALA A 48 -0.83 2.76 -5.70
N VAL A 49 -1.76 3.70 -5.51
CA VAL A 49 -2.63 4.21 -6.59
C VAL A 49 -1.81 4.93 -7.67
N ILE A 50 -0.83 5.75 -7.27
CA ILE A 50 0.06 6.45 -8.21
C ILE A 50 0.86 5.45 -9.05
N LEU A 51 1.45 4.44 -8.39
CA LEU A 51 2.24 3.40 -9.08
C LEU A 51 1.36 2.57 -10.00
N ALA A 52 0.19 2.13 -9.55
CA ALA A 52 -0.75 1.38 -10.37
C ALA A 52 -1.15 2.13 -11.64
N SER A 53 -1.43 3.44 -11.52
CA SER A 53 -1.74 4.30 -12.66
C SER A 53 -0.55 4.46 -13.61
N HIS A 54 0.64 4.70 -13.07
CA HIS A 54 1.86 4.92 -13.86
C HIS A 54 2.31 3.67 -14.62
N TYR A 55 2.30 2.51 -13.95
CA TYR A 55 2.76 1.23 -14.52
C TYR A 55 1.62 0.42 -15.15
N LYS A 56 0.37 0.92 -15.11
CA LYS A 56 -0.84 0.28 -15.64
C LYS A 56 -1.03 -1.16 -15.16
N THR A 57 -0.83 -1.36 -13.86
CA THR A 57 -0.89 -2.70 -13.25
C THR A 57 -2.35 -3.15 -13.04
N SER A 58 -2.56 -4.46 -12.89
CA SER A 58 -3.76 -4.96 -12.23
C SER A 58 -3.78 -4.50 -10.77
N THR A 59 -4.97 -4.36 -10.19
CA THR A 59 -5.13 -3.80 -8.85
C THR A 59 -6.18 -4.53 -8.03
N LEU A 60 -5.90 -4.72 -6.74
CA LEU A 60 -6.82 -5.21 -5.74
C LEU A 60 -6.90 -4.22 -4.58
N TRP A 61 -8.10 -3.74 -4.29
CA TRP A 61 -8.31 -2.67 -3.33
C TRP A 61 -9.12 -3.13 -2.13
N PHE A 62 -8.59 -2.85 -0.94
CA PHE A 62 -9.22 -3.10 0.35
C PHE A 62 -9.55 -1.76 1.01
N PRO A 63 -10.67 -1.08 0.67
CA PRO A 63 -11.04 0.13 1.39
C PRO A 63 -11.30 -0.17 2.88
N ALA A 64 -10.85 0.72 3.77
CA ALA A 64 -11.10 0.56 5.20
C ALA A 64 -12.59 0.77 5.54
N ASP A 65 -13.18 -0.17 6.29
CA ASP A 65 -14.54 -0.05 6.81
C ASP A 65 -14.54 0.72 8.15
N TRP A 66 -14.56 2.05 8.02
CA TRP A 66 -14.54 2.97 9.16
C TRP A 66 -15.83 2.96 9.99
N GLU A 67 -16.97 2.66 9.35
CA GLU A 67 -18.27 2.60 10.03
C GLU A 67 -18.31 1.43 11.01
N ARG A 68 -17.81 0.26 10.58
CA ARG A 68 -17.80 -0.94 11.42
C ARG A 68 -16.69 -0.97 12.46
N TYR A 69 -15.46 -0.57 12.09
CA TYR A 69 -14.27 -0.79 12.93
C TYR A 69 -13.66 0.48 13.53
N GLY A 70 -14.19 1.66 13.20
CA GLY A 70 -13.70 2.94 13.70
C GLY A 70 -12.18 3.09 13.51
N LYS A 71 -11.46 3.51 14.57
CA LYS A 71 -10.01 3.70 14.52
C LYS A 71 -9.22 2.42 14.17
N GLY A 72 -9.80 1.24 14.39
CA GLY A 72 -9.19 -0.06 14.08
C GLY A 72 -9.25 -0.43 12.60
N ALA A 73 -10.10 0.22 11.80
CA ALA A 73 -10.37 -0.14 10.41
C ALA A 73 -9.09 -0.21 9.54
N GLY A 74 -8.14 0.70 9.76
CA GLY A 74 -6.87 0.69 9.06
C GLY A 74 -6.01 -0.54 9.35
N PHE A 75 -6.02 -1.04 10.59
CA PHE A 75 -5.25 -2.23 10.98
C PHE A 75 -5.89 -3.51 10.46
N VAL A 76 -7.23 -3.62 10.54
CA VAL A 76 -7.98 -4.76 9.98
C VAL A 76 -7.68 -4.88 8.49
N ARG A 77 -7.87 -3.79 7.76
CA ARG A 77 -7.54 -3.72 6.33
C ARG A 77 -6.08 -4.01 6.02
N ASN A 78 -5.11 -3.49 6.80
CA ASN A 78 -3.70 -3.82 6.59
C ASN A 78 -3.42 -5.32 6.76
N THR A 79 -4.17 -5.98 7.65
CA THR A 79 -4.11 -7.43 7.82
C THR A 79 -4.64 -8.15 6.58
N ASP A 80 -5.75 -7.68 6.02
CA ASP A 80 -6.32 -8.24 4.78
C ASP A 80 -5.34 -8.07 3.61
N ILE A 81 -4.78 -6.87 3.42
CA ILE A 81 -3.76 -6.59 2.40
C ILE A 81 -2.56 -7.53 2.56
N ALA A 82 -2.05 -7.71 3.78
CA ALA A 82 -0.90 -8.56 4.04
C ALA A 82 -1.19 -10.04 3.76
N ARG A 83 -2.42 -10.52 4.01
CA ARG A 83 -2.83 -11.90 3.70
C ARG A 83 -2.92 -12.18 2.21
N GLU A 84 -3.36 -11.18 1.44
CA GLU A 84 -3.61 -11.31 0.00
C GLU A 84 -2.37 -10.96 -0.85
N SER A 85 -1.25 -10.64 -0.21
CA SER A 85 -0.01 -10.25 -0.90
C SER A 85 1.06 -11.33 -0.77
N ASP A 86 1.69 -11.67 -1.89
CA ASP A 86 2.90 -12.52 -1.90
C ASP A 86 4.11 -11.76 -1.33
N ILE A 87 4.16 -10.45 -1.59
CA ILE A 87 5.23 -9.56 -1.15
C ILE A 87 4.62 -8.29 -0.56
N LEU A 88 5.11 -7.85 0.60
CA LEU A 88 4.61 -6.66 1.28
C LEU A 88 5.68 -5.55 1.37
N VAL A 89 5.39 -4.40 0.77
CA VAL A 89 6.19 -3.18 0.88
C VAL A 89 5.52 -2.25 1.89
N ALA A 90 6.21 -2.00 3.02
CA ALA A 90 5.68 -1.19 4.11
C ALA A 90 6.44 0.12 4.29
N CYS A 91 5.76 1.26 4.09
CA CYS A 91 6.29 2.59 4.40
C CYS A 91 5.95 2.97 5.86
N VAL A 92 6.85 2.63 6.78
CA VAL A 92 6.67 2.83 8.23
C VAL A 92 7.28 4.14 8.72
N ALA A 93 6.76 4.67 9.83
CA ALA A 93 7.42 5.72 10.61
C ALA A 93 7.94 5.13 11.92
N PRO A 94 8.96 5.74 12.56
CA PRO A 94 9.28 5.45 13.95
C PRO A 94 7.99 5.55 14.78
N ALA A 95 7.75 4.57 15.64
CA ALA A 95 6.49 4.43 16.36
C ALA A 95 6.05 5.76 17.00
N ARG A 96 4.75 6.06 16.93
CA ARG A 96 4.14 7.02 17.86
C ARG A 96 4.14 6.32 19.22
N SER A 97 5.17 6.56 20.02
CA SER A 97 5.17 6.27 21.46
C SER A 97 4.03 7.00 22.13
#